data_AF-A0A2E8HJH3-F1
#
_entry.id   AF-A0A2E8HJH3-F1
#
_cell.length_a   1.000
_cell.length_b   1.000
_cell.length_c   1.000
_cell.angle_alpha   90.00
_cell.angle_beta   90.00
_cell.angle_gamma   90.00
#
_symmetry.space_group_name_H-M   'P 1'
#
loop_
_entity.id
_entity.type
_entity.pdbx_description
1 polymer ?
#
loop_
_entity_poly.entity_id
_entity_poly.type
_entity_poly.pdbx_seq_one_letter_code
_entity_poly.pdbx_strand_id
1 'polypeptide(L)' 'HFKRARELDVRYIAITDHHVMDAFAQVVECATRYPEVTAILSSEITVTTSVGGIDLLCYGFPRELTPPLQELVDFHHDW' A
#
# COMPACT_ATOMS: atom_id res chain seq x y z
N HIS A 1 -10.09 -7.33 -5.05
CA HIS A 1 -9.61 -6.20 -5.88
C HIS A 1 -9.15 -6.63 -7.28
N PHE A 2 -8.08 -7.42 -7.43
CA PHE A 2 -7.51 -7.81 -8.74
C PHE A 2 -8.49 -8.42 -9.76
N LYS A 3 -9.34 -9.37 -9.35
CA LYS A 3 -10.39 -9.94 -10.22
C LYS A 3 -11.26 -8.85 -10.86
N ARG A 4 -11.69 -7.87 -10.04
CA ARG A 4 -12.54 -6.78 -10.49
C ARG A 4 -11.78 -5.79 -11.38
N ALA A 5 -10.50 -5.53 -11.07
CA ALA A 5 -9.63 -4.70 -11.90
C ALA A 5 -9.50 -5.29 -13.32
N ARG A 6 -9.27 -6.61 -13.43
CA ARG A 6 -9.25 -7.33 -14.71
C ARG A 6 -10.57 -7.22 -15.47
N GLU A 7 -11.70 -7.45 -14.79
CA GLU A 7 -13.04 -7.34 -15.41
C GLU A 7 -13.35 -5.94 -15.97
N LEU A 8 -12.67 -4.91 -15.45
CA LEU A 8 -12.85 -3.51 -15.84
C LEU A 8 -11.72 -3.00 -16.77
N ASP A 9 -10.82 -3.88 -17.23
CA ASP A 9 -9.64 -3.52 -18.03
C ASP A 9 -8.70 -2.48 -17.35
N VAL A 10 -8.66 -2.50 -16.01
CA VAL A 10 -7.75 -1.66 -15.21
C VAL A 10 -6.37 -2.29 -15.19
N ARG A 11 -5.36 -1.53 -15.63
CA ARG A 11 -3.97 -2.02 -15.74
C ARG A 11 -3.13 -1.84 -14.48
N TYR A 12 -3.51 -0.90 -13.61
CA TYR A 12 -2.76 -0.57 -12.41
C TYR A 12 -3.69 -0.45 -11.22
N ILE A 13 -3.29 -1.02 -10.08
CA ILE A 13 -4.02 -0.88 -8.84
C ILE A 13 -3.08 -0.50 -7.71
N ALA A 14 -3.49 0.49 -6.91
CA ALA A 14 -2.89 0.85 -5.64
C ALA A 14 -3.91 0.55 -4.56
N ILE A 15 -3.55 -0.30 -3.60
CA ILE A 15 -4.34 -0.53 -2.38
C ILE A 15 -3.68 0.33 -1.30
N THR A 16 -4.44 1.24 -0.71
CA THR A 16 -3.93 2.28 0.20
C THR A 16 -4.60 2.13 1.55
N ASP A 17 -4.34 1.00 2.22
CA ASP A 17 -4.86 0.75 3.56
C ASP A 17 -4.27 1.79 4.54
N HIS A 18 -5.10 2.25 5.46
CA HIS A 18 -4.78 3.31 6.41
C HIS A 18 -3.80 2.78 7.47
N HIS A 19 -2.65 3.43 7.61
CA HIS A 19 -1.60 3.18 8.60
C HIS A 19 -0.90 1.82 8.56
N VAL A 20 -1.34 0.86 7.77
CA VAL A 20 -0.79 -0.50 7.79
C VAL A 20 -0.27 -0.93 6.42
N MET A 21 0.77 -1.77 6.47
CA MET A 21 1.35 -2.44 5.30
C MET A 21 1.26 -3.96 5.38
N ASP A 22 0.47 -4.49 6.33
CA ASP A 22 0.35 -5.94 6.60
C ASP A 22 -0.09 -6.76 5.39
N ALA A 23 -0.93 -6.16 4.55
CA ALA A 23 -1.44 -6.81 3.37
C ALA A 23 -0.41 -6.90 2.23
N PHE A 24 0.78 -6.28 2.32
CA PHE A 24 1.73 -6.21 1.19
C PHE A 24 2.11 -7.59 0.67
N ALA A 25 2.41 -8.54 1.55
CA ALA A 25 2.74 -9.91 1.16
C ALA A 25 1.56 -10.56 0.40
N GLN A 26 0.33 -10.38 0.90
CA GLN A 26 -0.88 -10.88 0.26
C GLN A 26 -1.15 -10.19 -1.10
N VAL A 27 -0.88 -8.88 -1.20
CA VAL A 27 -1.03 -8.11 -2.44
C VAL A 27 -0.04 -8.62 -3.49
N VAL A 28 1.21 -8.84 -3.11
CA VAL A 28 2.24 -9.42 -4.00
C VAL A 28 1.82 -10.81 -4.46
N GLU A 29 1.39 -11.68 -3.55
CA GLU A 29 0.91 -13.03 -3.87
C GLU A 29 -0.29 -12.97 -4.83
N CYS A 30 -1.30 -12.14 -4.53
CA CYS A 30 -2.46 -11.98 -5.38
C CYS A 30 -2.10 -11.47 -6.78
N ALA A 31 -1.17 -10.51 -6.89
CA ALA A 31 -0.74 -9.96 -8.16
C ALA A 31 -0.17 -11.03 -9.11
N THR A 32 0.48 -12.08 -8.57
CA THR A 32 0.98 -13.20 -9.39
C THR A 32 -0.12 -13.94 -10.15
N ARG A 33 -1.37 -13.88 -9.65
CA ARG A 33 -2.54 -14.55 -10.24
C ARG A 33 -3.26 -13.70 -11.29
N TYR A 34 -2.87 -12.43 -11.45
CA TYR A 34 -3.47 -11.46 -12.37
C TYR A 34 -2.37 -10.64 -13.06
N PRO A 35 -1.52 -11.25 -13.89
CA PRO A 35 -0.33 -10.60 -14.48
C PRO A 35 -0.66 -9.38 -15.38
N GLU A 36 -1.90 -9.28 -15.87
CA GLU A 36 -2.41 -8.13 -16.62
C GLU A 36 -2.72 -6.90 -15.75
N VAL A 37 -2.78 -7.06 -14.42
CA VAL A 37 -3.01 -5.99 -13.45
C VAL A 37 -1.74 -5.77 -12.62
N THR A 38 -1.06 -4.65 -12.84
CA THR A 38 0.14 -4.28 -12.09
C THR A 38 -0.25 -3.71 -10.72
N ALA A 39 0.24 -4.33 -9.65
CA ALA A 39 0.11 -3.79 -8.29
C ALA A 39 1.18 -2.73 -8.03
N ILE A 40 0.77 -1.58 -7.51
CA ILE A 40 1.63 -0.56 -6.91
C ILE A 40 1.50 -0.73 -5.40
N LEU A 41 2.60 -1.12 -4.73
CA LEU A 41 2.63 -1.21 -3.27
C LEU A 41 2.49 0.20 -2.70
N SER A 42 1.45 0.41 -1.91
CA SER A 42 0.97 1.73 -1.50
C SER A 42 0.39 1.66 -0.10
N SER A 43 0.32 2.78 0.61
CA SER A 43 -0.33 2.89 1.91
C SER A 43 -0.78 4.34 2.13
N GLU A 44 -1.85 4.53 2.89
CA GLU A 44 -2.30 5.84 3.35
C GLU A 44 -1.74 6.10 4.75
N ILE A 45 -1.00 7.20 4.92
CA ILE A 45 -0.30 7.52 6.16
C ILE A 45 -0.72 8.90 6.65
N THR A 46 -1.43 8.97 7.77
CA THR A 46 -1.69 10.24 8.45
C THR A 46 -0.42 10.79 9.09
N VAL A 47 -0.09 12.03 8.75
CA VAL A 47 0.99 12.80 9.38
C VAL A 47 0.41 13.98 10.15
N THR A 48 1.04 14.33 11.27
CA THR A 48 0.69 15.55 12.02
C THR A 48 1.49 16.73 11.49
N THR A 49 0.80 17.81 11.13
CA THR A 49 1.40 19.04 10.63
C THR A 49 0.97 20.23 11.49
N SER A 50 1.54 21.41 11.23
CA SER A 50 1.14 22.66 11.90
C SER A 50 -0.31 23.07 11.62
N VAL A 51 -0.97 22.47 10.62
CA VAL A 51 -2.37 22.74 10.26
C VAL A 51 -3.33 21.59 10.62
N GLY A 52 -2.83 20.54 11.29
CA GLY A 52 -3.61 19.36 11.68
C GLY A 52 -3.10 18.06 11.05
N GLY A 53 -3.89 17.00 11.20
CA GLY A 53 -3.63 15.70 10.56
C GLY A 53 -3.90 15.77 9.05
N ILE A 54 -2.99 15.20 8.26
CA ILE A 54 -3.11 15.11 6.80
C ILE A 54 -2.80 13.68 6.37
N ASP A 55 -3.64 13.10 5.54
CA ASP A 55 -3.41 11.77 4.97
C ASP A 55 -2.58 11.85 3.70
N LEU A 56 -1.44 11.16 3.71
CA LEU A 56 -0.54 11.04 2.57
C LEU A 56 -0.78 9.71 1.88
N LEU A 57 -1.17 9.76 0.61
CA LEU A 57 -1.14 8.59 -0.26
C LEU A 57 0.30 8.35 -0.72
N CYS A 58 0.93 7.35 -0.12
CA CYS A 58 2.29 6.95 -0.42
C CYS A 58 2.28 5.78 -1.41
N TYR A 59 3.04 5.91 -2.50
CA TYR A 59 3.08 4.94 -3.59
C TYR A 59 4.51 4.46 -3.85
N GLY A 60 4.64 3.22 -4.32
CA GLY A 60 5.91 2.69 -4.80
C GLY A 60 6.81 2.17 -3.69
N PHE A 61 6.23 1.63 -2.61
CA PHE A 61 7.02 0.97 -1.57
C PHE A 61 7.82 -0.21 -2.15
N PRO A 62 9.04 -0.45 -1.65
CA PRO A 62 9.80 -1.63 -2.02
C PRO A 62 9.11 -2.90 -1.54
N ARG A 63 9.39 -4.04 -2.19
CA ARG A 63 8.84 -5.34 -1.79
C ARG A 63 9.39 -5.81 -0.43
N GLU A 64 10.62 -5.42 -0.14
CA GLU A 64 11.26 -5.61 1.15
C GLU A 64 11.44 -4.24 1.79
N LEU A 65 10.90 -4.05 2.99
CA LEU A 65 10.97 -2.77 3.68
C LEU A 65 12.42 -2.51 4.12
N THR A 66 12.91 -1.31 3.86
CA THR A 66 14.17 -0.84 4.43
C THR A 66 13.97 -0.58 5.93
N PRO A 67 15.04 -0.59 6.75
CA PRO A 67 14.89 -0.35 8.19
C PRO A 67 14.11 0.93 8.54
N PRO A 68 14.31 2.09 7.89
CA PRO A 68 13.50 3.28 8.17
C PRO A 68 12.01 3.14 7.83
N LEU A 69 11.67 2.32 6.83
CA LEU A 69 10.28 2.04 6.47
C LEU A 69 9.65 1.04 7.44
N GLN A 70 10.44 0.08 7.95
CA GLN A 70 9.97 -0.82 9.00
C GLN A 70 9.66 -0.04 10.28
N GLU A 71 10.52 0.89 10.70
CA GLU A 71 10.27 1.76 11.85
C GLU A 71 8.98 2.58 11.71
N LEU A 72 8.69 3.07 10.50
CA LEU A 72 7.45 3.79 10.20
C LEU A 72 6.22 2.87 10.33
N VAL A 73 6.29 1.66 9.81
CA VAL A 73 5.21 0.67 9.93
C VAL A 73 4.97 0.30 11.38
N ASP A 74 6.04 -0.01 12.13
CA ASP A 74 5.96 -0.38 13.54
C ASP A 74 5.35 0.77 14.39
N PHE A 75 5.71 2.03 14.09
CA PHE A 75 5.14 3.20 14.76
C PHE A 75 3.62 3.31 14.57
N HIS A 76 3.12 2.97 13.38
CA HIS A 76 1.71 3.06 13.05
C HIS A 76 0.90 1.81 13.44
N HIS A 77 1.55 0.68 13.66
CA HIS A 77 0.91 -0.55 14.16
C HIS A 77 0.38 -0.44 15.59
N ASP A 78 0.96 0.44 16.39
CA ASP A 78 0.59 0.65 17.80
C ASP A 78 -0.59 1.63 18.00
N TRP A 79 -1.16 2.14 16.91
CA TRP A 79 -2.31 3.08 16.90
C TRP A 79 -3.61 2.41 16.46
#